data_AF-A0A960RAY3-F1
#
_entry.id   AF-A0A960RAY3-F1
#
_cell.length_a   1.000
_cell.length_b   1.000
_cell.length_c   1.000
_cell.angle_alpha   90.00
_cell.angle_beta   90.00
_cell.angle_gamma   90.00
#
_symmetry.space_group_name_H-M   'P 1'
#
loop_
_entity.id
_entity.type
_entity.pdbx_description
1 polymer ?
#
loop_
_entity_poly.entity_id
_entity_poly.type
_entity_poly.pdbx_seq_one_letter_code
_entity_poly.pdbx_strand_id
1 'polypeptide(L)'
;FKSLLLDGSDLTAVAMPRDGYFGPKGTVFVSWPAEDYFLCFSTAARMDDDPFLWEMARNTAKHADLGDIGDRNGEGIALKSDTHSETPTHLMGLLELYRITNRRAFLDQACRVGDNILKNRFENDLFTPGAGYRFTRTSRPEALALLHLAATLLGESGEVPDYMDGHAYFACELKSTDPNYTFDHEV
;
A
#
# COMPACT_ATOMS: atom_id res chain seq x y z
N PHE A 1 -1.82 -2.27 13.51
CA PHE A 1 -1.21 -3.45 14.17
C PHE A 1 -0.53 -3.06 15.47
N LYS A 2 -0.62 -3.93 16.48
CA LYS A 2 0.11 -3.78 17.73
C LYS A 2 1.59 -4.12 17.52
N SER A 3 2.46 -3.53 18.35
CA SER A 3 3.85 -3.97 18.44
C SER A 3 3.89 -5.20 19.35
N LEU A 4 4.24 -6.37 18.82
CA LEU A 4 4.19 -7.64 19.55
C LEU A 4 5.55 -8.37 19.49
N LEU A 5 5.84 -9.18 20.52
CA LEU A 5 6.78 -10.28 20.39
C LEU A 5 6.10 -11.49 19.73
N LEU A 6 6.91 -12.41 19.21
CA LEU A 6 6.41 -13.61 18.52
C LEU A 6 5.58 -14.54 19.42
N ASP A 7 5.73 -14.46 20.73
CA ASP A 7 4.92 -15.22 21.70
C ASP A 7 3.56 -14.57 22.01
N GLY A 8 3.25 -13.43 21.38
CA GLY A 8 2.02 -12.67 21.58
C GLY A 8 2.11 -11.59 22.65
N SER A 9 3.25 -11.40 23.32
CA SER A 9 3.43 -10.33 24.31
C SER A 9 3.26 -8.95 23.67
N ASP A 10 2.36 -8.13 24.22
CA ASP A 10 2.06 -6.78 23.74
C ASP A 10 3.09 -5.77 24.25
N LEU A 11 3.81 -5.15 23.33
CA LEU A 11 4.78 -4.09 23.61
C LEU A 11 4.18 -2.69 23.40
N THR A 12 2.94 -2.57 22.92
CA THR A 12 2.33 -1.27 22.65
C THR A 12 2.30 -0.41 23.92
N ALA A 13 2.76 0.84 23.80
CA ALA A 13 2.93 1.80 24.89
C ALA A 13 4.00 1.42 25.94
N VAL A 14 4.81 0.38 25.71
CA VAL A 14 5.96 0.05 26.57
C VAL A 14 7.15 0.92 26.18
N ALA A 15 7.78 1.55 27.17
CA ALA A 15 8.99 2.34 27.00
C ALA A 15 10.24 1.46 27.13
N MET A 16 11.22 1.65 26.24
CA MET A 16 12.49 0.93 26.27
C MET A 16 13.25 1.24 27.57
N PRO A 17 13.65 0.23 28.37
CA PRO A 17 14.29 0.48 29.67
C PRO A 17 15.77 0.86 29.55
N ARG A 18 16.38 0.66 28.38
CA ARG A 18 17.81 0.91 28.08
C ARG A 18 18.00 1.14 26.58
N ASP A 19 19.13 1.74 26.21
CA ASP A 19 19.55 1.89 24.82
C ASP A 19 19.75 0.52 24.15
N GLY A 20 19.47 0.43 22.85
CA GLY A 20 19.73 -0.77 22.07
C GLY A 20 19.32 -0.65 20.60
N TYR A 21 19.26 -1.79 19.93
CA TYR A 21 18.98 -1.89 18.49
C TYR A 21 17.67 -1.22 18.06
N PHE A 22 16.62 -1.32 18.89
CA PHE A 22 15.30 -0.76 18.60
C PHE A 22 15.16 0.72 18.97
N GLY A 23 16.23 1.35 19.44
CA GLY A 23 16.27 2.77 19.78
C GLY A 23 16.87 3.06 21.15
N PRO A 24 17.00 4.35 21.48
CA PRO A 24 17.46 4.80 22.79
C PRO A 24 16.46 4.46 23.91
N LYS A 25 16.94 4.49 25.15
CA LYS A 25 16.12 4.39 26.36
C LYS A 25 15.01 5.44 26.34
N GLY A 26 13.80 5.01 26.67
CA GLY A 26 12.62 5.85 26.69
C GLY A 26 11.82 5.86 25.38
N THR A 27 12.34 5.29 24.28
CA THR A 27 11.54 5.06 23.06
C THR A 27 10.32 4.21 23.39
N VAL A 28 9.15 4.67 22.98
CA VAL A 28 7.87 3.98 23.23
C VAL A 28 7.46 3.24 21.96
N PHE A 29 7.19 1.94 22.09
CA PHE A 29 6.62 1.18 20.97
C PHE A 29 5.18 1.62 20.71
N VAL A 30 4.88 1.96 19.46
CA VAL A 30 3.55 2.40 19.04
C VAL A 30 2.86 1.35 18.17
N SER A 31 1.55 1.49 18.04
CA SER A 31 0.80 0.76 17.02
C SER A 31 1.10 1.36 15.64
N TRP A 32 1.11 0.51 14.63
CA TRP A 32 1.32 0.89 13.24
C TRP A 32 0.00 0.92 12.46
N PRO A 33 -0.18 1.84 11.50
CA PRO A 33 -1.33 1.82 10.61
C PRO A 33 -1.36 0.52 9.80
N ALA A 34 -2.55 0.11 9.38
CA ALA A 34 -2.76 -1.14 8.64
C ALA A 34 -3.08 -0.91 7.15
N GLU A 35 -3.21 0.34 6.71
CA GLU A 35 -3.57 0.71 5.33
C GLU A 35 -2.66 0.08 4.26
N ASP A 36 -1.34 0.07 4.51
CA ASP A 36 -0.34 -0.50 3.59
C ASP A 36 -0.51 -2.01 3.35
N TYR A 37 -1.25 -2.70 4.22
CA TYR A 37 -1.48 -4.15 4.12
C TYR A 37 -2.73 -4.52 3.31
N PHE A 38 -3.46 -3.54 2.76
CA PHE A 38 -4.71 -3.83 2.05
C PHE A 38 -4.52 -4.76 0.84
N LEU A 39 -3.46 -4.56 0.04
CA LEU A 39 -3.14 -5.48 -1.06
C LEU A 39 -2.84 -6.89 -0.54
N CYS A 40 -2.09 -7.00 0.55
CA CYS A 40 -1.72 -8.28 1.14
C CYS A 40 -2.96 -9.08 1.57
N PHE A 41 -3.86 -8.47 2.34
CA PHE A 41 -5.08 -9.15 2.77
C PHE A 41 -6.07 -9.40 1.63
N SER A 42 -6.17 -8.49 0.65
CA SER A 42 -7.01 -8.72 -0.54
C SER A 42 -6.50 -9.91 -1.37
N THR A 43 -5.18 -10.02 -1.51
CA THR A 43 -4.54 -11.16 -2.19
C THR A 43 -4.75 -12.45 -1.41
N ALA A 44 -4.53 -12.43 -0.09
CA ALA A 44 -4.73 -13.59 0.76
C ALA A 44 -6.19 -14.07 0.74
N ALA A 45 -7.16 -13.15 0.80
CA ALA A 45 -8.57 -13.45 0.67
C ALA A 45 -8.96 -13.96 -0.72
N ARG A 46 -8.17 -13.72 -1.77
CA ARG A 46 -8.37 -14.38 -3.07
C ARG A 46 -7.86 -15.82 -3.06
N MET A 47 -6.76 -16.08 -2.34
CA MET A 47 -6.10 -17.38 -2.29
C MET A 47 -6.82 -18.38 -1.39
N ASP A 48 -7.44 -17.89 -0.31
CA ASP A 48 -8.15 -18.69 0.69
C ASP A 48 -9.51 -18.06 1.03
N ASP A 49 -10.49 -18.91 1.35
CA ASP A 49 -11.87 -18.50 1.68
C ASP A 49 -12.07 -18.21 3.18
N ASP A 50 -10.98 -18.09 3.94
CA ASP A 50 -11.03 -17.74 5.36
C ASP A 50 -11.71 -16.38 5.60
N PRO A 51 -12.85 -16.33 6.32
CA PRO A 51 -13.56 -15.10 6.66
C PRO A 51 -12.68 -14.07 7.38
N PHE A 52 -11.68 -14.51 8.15
CA PHE A 52 -10.75 -13.62 8.83
C PHE A 52 -9.93 -12.78 7.84
N LEU A 53 -9.49 -13.36 6.72
CA LEU A 53 -8.71 -12.64 5.70
C LEU A 53 -9.56 -11.56 5.03
N TRP A 54 -10.85 -11.85 4.77
CA TRP A 54 -11.78 -10.84 4.26
C TRP A 54 -12.02 -9.72 5.27
N GLU A 55 -12.21 -10.07 6.55
CA GLU A 55 -12.37 -9.07 7.62
C GLU A 55 -11.14 -8.15 7.72
N MET A 56 -9.94 -8.71 7.61
CA MET A 56 -8.71 -7.93 7.58
C MET A 56 -8.64 -7.02 6.36
N ALA A 57 -8.94 -7.52 5.15
CA ALA A 57 -9.02 -6.69 3.94
C ALA A 57 -10.01 -5.54 4.12
N ARG A 58 -11.21 -5.83 4.64
CA ARG A 58 -12.25 -4.84 4.91
C ARG A 58 -11.80 -3.78 5.91
N ASN A 59 -11.15 -4.19 6.99
CA ASN A 59 -10.62 -3.25 7.99
C ASN A 59 -9.51 -2.38 7.42
N THR A 60 -8.59 -2.94 6.63
CA THR A 60 -7.54 -2.16 5.97
C THR A 60 -8.09 -1.19 4.93
N ALA A 61 -9.11 -1.56 4.15
CA ALA A 61 -9.76 -0.67 3.19
C ALA A 61 -10.39 0.58 3.85
N LYS A 62 -11.00 0.40 5.03
CA LYS A 62 -11.57 1.50 5.82
C LYS A 62 -10.51 2.50 6.27
N HIS A 63 -9.32 2.02 6.62
CA HIS A 63 -8.20 2.88 7.01
C HIS A 63 -7.49 3.49 5.80
N ALA A 64 -7.49 2.79 4.67
CA ALA A 64 -6.93 3.22 3.39
C ALA A 64 -7.75 4.30 2.65
N ASP A 65 -8.72 4.93 3.31
CA ASP A 65 -9.65 5.91 2.72
C ASP A 65 -10.50 5.38 1.54
N LEU A 66 -10.72 4.06 1.46
CA LEU A 66 -11.49 3.44 0.37
C LEU A 66 -12.98 3.23 0.72
N GLY A 67 -13.32 3.30 2.01
CA GLY A 67 -14.66 3.01 2.52
C GLY A 67 -14.83 1.54 2.91
N ASP A 68 -16.06 1.04 2.85
CA ASP A 68 -16.40 -0.32 3.25
C ASP A 68 -16.58 -1.24 2.02
N ILE A 69 -15.77 -2.29 1.92
CA ILE A 69 -15.83 -3.26 0.83
C ILE A 69 -16.99 -4.26 0.96
N GLY A 70 -17.79 -4.16 2.04
CA GLY A 70 -18.92 -5.05 2.29
C GLY A 70 -18.50 -6.44 2.74
N ASP A 71 -19.40 -7.40 2.58
CA ASP A 71 -19.09 -8.82 2.74
C ASP A 71 -18.49 -9.41 1.46
N ARG A 72 -18.04 -10.66 1.56
CA ARG A 72 -17.38 -11.37 0.47
C ARG A 72 -18.28 -11.66 -0.73
N ASN A 73 -19.59 -11.74 -0.53
CA ASN A 73 -20.56 -11.92 -1.61
C ASN A 73 -20.83 -10.61 -2.37
N GLY A 74 -20.21 -9.51 -1.91
CA GLY A 74 -20.39 -8.18 -2.45
C GLY A 74 -21.70 -7.53 -1.99
N GLU A 75 -22.25 -7.96 -0.85
CA GLU A 75 -23.37 -7.29 -0.21
C GLU A 75 -22.88 -6.21 0.76
N GLY A 76 -23.65 -5.12 0.89
CA GLY A 76 -23.31 -4.03 1.81
C GLY A 76 -22.06 -3.22 1.43
N ILE A 77 -21.64 -3.26 0.15
CA ILE A 77 -20.56 -2.40 -0.36
C ILE A 77 -20.93 -0.93 -0.18
N ALA A 78 -20.08 -0.19 0.53
CA ALA A 78 -20.21 1.25 0.76
C ALA A 78 -18.84 1.92 0.58
N LEU A 79 -18.33 1.86 -0.65
CA LEU A 79 -17.07 2.51 -1.03
C LEU A 79 -17.21 4.03 -1.00
N LYS A 80 -16.11 4.70 -0.66
CA LYS A 80 -16.07 6.15 -0.53
C LYS A 80 -15.95 6.81 -1.91
N SER A 81 -16.99 7.54 -2.32
CA SER A 81 -17.04 8.20 -3.63
C SER A 81 -16.01 9.33 -3.79
N ASP A 82 -15.60 9.94 -2.69
CA ASP A 82 -14.64 11.04 -2.58
C ASP A 82 -13.30 10.60 -1.99
N THR A 83 -12.87 9.36 -2.28
CA THR A 83 -11.55 8.88 -1.85
C THR A 83 -10.43 9.78 -2.39
N HIS A 84 -9.44 10.06 -1.54
CA HIS A 84 -8.21 10.75 -1.91
C HIS A 84 -7.04 9.80 -2.08
N SER A 85 -7.28 8.48 -2.01
CA SER A 85 -6.21 7.51 -2.17
C SER A 85 -5.56 7.63 -3.55
N GLU A 86 -4.24 7.72 -3.54
CA GLU A 86 -3.34 7.76 -4.69
C GLU A 86 -2.26 6.69 -4.57
N THR A 87 -2.55 5.62 -3.81
CA THR A 87 -1.60 4.58 -3.45
C THR A 87 -1.69 3.41 -4.45
N PRO A 88 -0.61 3.03 -5.15
CA PRO A 88 -0.63 1.93 -6.12
C PRO A 88 -1.11 0.60 -5.54
N THR A 89 -0.72 0.27 -4.30
CA THR A 89 -1.16 -0.96 -3.63
C THR A 89 -2.66 -0.94 -3.30
N HIS A 90 -3.27 0.24 -3.10
CA HIS A 90 -4.72 0.35 -2.92
C HIS A 90 -5.47 0.04 -4.21
N LEU A 91 -4.98 0.55 -5.35
CA LEU A 91 -5.51 0.20 -6.68
C LEU A 91 -5.40 -1.32 -6.91
N MET A 92 -4.23 -1.91 -6.67
CA MET A 92 -4.03 -3.34 -6.86
C MET A 92 -4.94 -4.19 -5.96
N GLY A 93 -5.12 -3.79 -4.70
CA GLY A 93 -6.04 -4.48 -3.78
C GLY A 93 -7.48 -4.46 -4.28
N LEU A 94 -7.95 -3.34 -4.82
CA LEU A 94 -9.29 -3.24 -5.44
C LEU A 94 -9.44 -4.16 -6.67
N LEU A 95 -8.39 -4.31 -7.47
CA LEU A 95 -8.40 -5.26 -8.59
C LEU A 95 -8.50 -6.72 -8.10
N GLU A 96 -7.87 -7.06 -6.97
CA GLU A 96 -8.04 -8.37 -6.36
C GLU A 96 -9.49 -8.60 -5.88
N LEU A 97 -10.11 -7.60 -5.25
CA LEU A 97 -11.53 -7.69 -4.85
C LEU A 97 -12.47 -7.82 -6.07
N TYR A 98 -12.15 -7.11 -7.17
CA TYR A 98 -12.88 -7.26 -8.43
C TYR A 98 -12.76 -8.69 -8.98
N ARG A 99 -11.57 -9.30 -8.93
CA ARG A 99 -11.36 -10.69 -9.36
C ARG A 99 -12.15 -11.70 -8.53
N ILE A 100 -12.25 -11.48 -7.21
CA ILE A 100 -13.01 -12.37 -6.32
C ILE A 100 -14.52 -12.27 -6.58
N THR A 101 -15.04 -11.04 -6.67
CA THR A 101 -16.47 -10.77 -6.57
C THR A 101 -17.16 -10.46 -7.91
N ASN A 102 -16.36 -10.11 -8.93
CA ASN A 102 -16.80 -9.54 -10.21
C ASN A 102 -17.74 -8.33 -10.06
N ARG A 103 -17.65 -7.60 -8.93
CA ARG A 103 -18.46 -6.41 -8.69
C ARG A 103 -17.78 -5.18 -9.28
N ARG A 104 -18.46 -4.57 -10.26
CA ARG A 104 -17.97 -3.37 -10.94
C ARG A 104 -17.64 -2.20 -10.00
N ALA A 105 -18.28 -2.12 -8.84
CA ALA A 105 -17.98 -1.11 -7.82
C ALA A 105 -16.49 -1.06 -7.45
N PHE A 106 -15.81 -2.21 -7.36
CA PHE A 106 -14.37 -2.25 -7.06
C PHE A 106 -13.52 -1.76 -8.23
N LEU A 107 -13.90 -2.09 -9.46
CA LEU A 107 -13.23 -1.62 -10.67
C LEU A 107 -13.42 -0.10 -10.85
N ASP A 108 -14.63 0.41 -10.63
CA ASP A 108 -14.91 1.85 -10.71
C ASP A 108 -14.12 2.62 -9.62
N GLN A 109 -13.96 2.05 -8.42
CA GLN A 109 -13.12 2.63 -7.38
C GLN A 109 -11.63 2.56 -7.74
N ALA A 110 -11.16 1.48 -8.37
CA ALA A 110 -9.79 1.36 -8.84
C ALA A 110 -9.48 2.42 -9.92
N CYS A 111 -10.43 2.71 -10.81
CA CYS A 111 -10.32 3.82 -11.75
C CYS A 111 -10.16 5.17 -11.03
N ARG A 112 -10.93 5.44 -9.97
CA ARG A 112 -10.78 6.69 -9.19
C ARG A 112 -9.40 6.81 -8.55
N VAL A 113 -8.88 5.74 -7.97
CA VAL A 113 -7.51 5.73 -7.43
C VAL A 113 -6.49 5.95 -8.55
N GLY A 114 -6.70 5.34 -9.73
CA GLY A 114 -5.87 5.57 -10.91
C GLY A 114 -5.88 7.04 -11.38
N ASP A 115 -7.06 7.67 -11.41
CA ASP A 115 -7.21 9.08 -11.72
C ASP A 115 -6.46 9.96 -10.71
N ASN A 116 -6.54 9.64 -9.42
CA ASN A 116 -5.80 10.34 -8.36
C ASN A 116 -4.28 10.19 -8.53
N ILE A 117 -3.78 8.99 -8.85
CA ILE A 117 -2.37 8.74 -9.16
C ILE A 117 -1.92 9.63 -10.32
N LEU A 118 -2.63 9.62 -11.44
CA LEU A 118 -2.29 10.45 -12.60
C LEU A 118 -2.32 11.95 -12.27
N LYS A 119 -3.32 12.39 -11.50
CA LYS A 119 -3.49 13.80 -11.16
C LYS A 119 -2.38 14.33 -10.23
N ASN A 120 -1.96 13.52 -9.25
CA ASN A 120 -1.15 14.00 -8.14
C ASN A 120 0.30 13.49 -8.16
N ARG A 121 0.58 12.42 -8.91
CA ARG A 121 1.89 11.79 -8.99
C ARG A 121 2.54 11.91 -10.36
N PHE A 122 1.82 12.25 -11.43
CA PHE A 122 2.38 12.35 -12.76
C PHE A 122 2.68 13.80 -13.14
N GLU A 123 3.96 14.17 -13.09
CA GLU A 123 4.45 15.52 -13.38
C GLU A 123 5.65 15.46 -14.33
N ASN A 124 5.68 16.36 -15.33
CA ASN A 124 6.78 16.43 -16.31
C ASN A 124 7.10 15.08 -16.97
N ASP A 125 6.04 14.36 -17.38
CA ASP A 125 6.11 13.04 -18.02
C ASP A 125 6.72 11.91 -17.17
N LEU A 126 6.82 12.11 -15.85
CA LEU A 126 7.37 11.12 -14.91
C LEU A 126 6.45 10.97 -13.69
N PHE A 127 6.44 9.77 -13.10
CA PHE A 127 5.84 9.57 -11.78
C PHE A 127 6.78 10.07 -10.68
N THR A 128 6.31 10.90 -9.76
CA THR A 128 7.07 11.49 -8.65
C THR A 128 6.42 11.15 -7.29
N PRO A 129 7.14 11.23 -6.15
CA PRO A 129 6.52 11.05 -4.84
C PRO A 129 5.62 12.22 -4.43
N GLY A 130 5.35 13.18 -5.31
CA GLY A 130 4.60 14.40 -5.07
C GLY A 130 5.25 15.62 -5.72
N ALA A 131 4.56 16.75 -5.63
CA ALA A 131 5.02 18.01 -6.18
C ALA A 131 6.34 18.48 -5.53
N GLY A 132 7.25 19.01 -6.35
CA GLY A 132 8.48 19.66 -5.88
C GLY A 132 9.64 18.73 -5.55
N TYR A 133 9.51 17.42 -5.75
CA TYR A 133 10.65 16.50 -5.66
C TYR A 133 11.65 16.76 -6.79
N ARG A 134 12.93 16.95 -6.42
CA ARG A 134 14.01 17.22 -7.38
C ARG A 134 14.33 16.00 -8.26
N PHE A 135 14.22 14.81 -7.69
CA PHE A 135 14.54 13.56 -8.35
C PHE A 135 13.35 12.59 -8.27
N THR A 136 13.27 11.69 -9.24
CA THR A 136 12.34 10.59 -9.19
C THR A 136 12.97 9.30 -9.70
N ARG A 137 12.44 8.16 -9.24
CA ARG A 137 12.88 6.84 -9.66
C ARG A 137 12.13 6.45 -10.93
N THR A 138 12.82 5.79 -11.86
CA THR A 138 12.18 5.21 -13.05
C THR A 138 11.43 3.91 -12.74
N SER A 139 11.76 3.26 -11.63
CA SER A 139 11.14 2.02 -11.16
C SER A 139 9.93 2.27 -10.24
N ARG A 140 9.18 3.36 -10.47
CA ARG A 140 8.05 3.75 -9.65
C ARG A 140 6.85 2.81 -9.89
N PRO A 141 6.19 2.29 -8.83
CA PRO A 141 5.14 1.28 -8.97
C PRO A 141 3.86 1.77 -9.65
N GLU A 142 3.63 3.09 -9.67
CA GLU A 142 2.46 3.77 -10.23
C GLU A 142 2.19 3.32 -11.67
N ALA A 143 3.22 3.30 -12.51
CA ALA A 143 3.09 2.93 -13.92
C ALA A 143 2.61 1.48 -14.09
N LEU A 144 3.16 0.54 -13.32
CA LEU A 144 2.78 -0.87 -13.41
C LEU A 144 1.37 -1.10 -12.86
N ALA A 145 0.99 -0.44 -11.76
CA ALA A 145 -0.37 -0.52 -11.22
C ALA A 145 -1.41 0.01 -12.22
N LEU A 146 -1.14 1.15 -12.87
CA LEU A 146 -2.01 1.69 -13.92
C LEU A 146 -2.07 0.78 -15.15
N LEU A 147 -0.98 0.10 -15.50
CA LEU A 147 -0.99 -0.89 -16.58
C LEU A 147 -1.87 -2.09 -16.25
N HIS A 148 -1.86 -2.60 -15.01
CA HIS A 148 -2.79 -3.63 -14.58
C HIS A 148 -4.26 -3.17 -14.63
N LEU A 149 -4.54 -1.92 -14.25
CA LEU A 149 -5.88 -1.34 -14.38
C LEU A 149 -6.31 -1.31 -15.85
N ALA A 150 -5.48 -0.78 -16.74
CA ALA A 150 -5.75 -0.71 -18.18
C ALA A 150 -6.00 -2.11 -18.77
N ALA A 151 -5.14 -3.08 -18.46
CA ALA A 151 -5.30 -4.45 -18.92
C ALA A 151 -6.60 -5.08 -18.39
N THR A 152 -7.00 -4.78 -17.16
CA THR A 152 -8.28 -5.26 -16.60
C THR A 152 -9.48 -4.64 -17.32
N LEU A 153 -9.41 -3.35 -17.67
CA LEU A 153 -10.46 -2.67 -18.45
C LEU A 153 -10.58 -3.22 -19.88
N LEU A 154 -9.47 -3.65 -20.48
CA LEU A 154 -9.42 -4.23 -21.82
C LEU A 154 -9.72 -5.75 -21.84
N GLY A 155 -9.74 -6.41 -20.68
CA GLY A 155 -9.87 -7.87 -20.60
C GLY A 155 -8.57 -8.64 -20.93
N GLU A 156 -7.42 -7.97 -20.84
CA GLU A 156 -6.09 -8.47 -21.21
C GLU A 156 -5.18 -8.65 -19.99
N SER A 157 -5.75 -8.89 -18.79
CA SER A 157 -4.99 -8.94 -17.53
C SER A 157 -3.82 -9.93 -17.47
N GLY A 158 -3.76 -10.92 -18.38
CA GLY A 158 -2.70 -11.93 -18.45
C GLY A 158 -1.43 -11.47 -19.18
N GLU A 159 -1.45 -10.30 -19.84
CA GLU A 159 -0.34 -9.78 -20.64
C GLU A 159 0.61 -8.87 -19.85
N VAL A 160 0.28 -8.57 -18.58
CA VAL A 160 1.05 -7.67 -17.72
C VAL A 160 1.85 -8.50 -16.70
N PRO A 161 3.15 -8.22 -16.51
CA PRO A 161 3.95 -8.87 -15.47
C PRO A 161 3.34 -8.73 -14.08
N ASP A 162 3.57 -9.69 -13.19
CA ASP A 162 3.05 -9.63 -11.83
C ASP A 162 3.53 -8.38 -11.08
N TYR A 163 2.59 -7.73 -10.39
CA TYR A 163 2.89 -6.62 -9.50
C TYR A 163 3.56 -7.14 -8.22
N MET A 164 4.88 -6.92 -8.11
CA MET A 164 5.62 -7.12 -6.87
C MET A 164 5.98 -5.74 -6.30
N ASP A 165 5.55 -5.45 -5.07
CA ASP A 165 5.87 -4.20 -4.37
C ASP A 165 7.32 -4.17 -3.83
N GLY A 166 8.25 -4.60 -4.66
CA GLY A 166 9.67 -4.68 -4.35
C GLY A 166 10.40 -3.40 -4.74
N HIS A 167 11.23 -2.90 -3.82
CA HIS A 167 12.03 -1.70 -4.04
C HIS A 167 13.50 -1.99 -3.80
N ALA A 168 14.35 -1.58 -4.75
CA ALA A 168 15.80 -1.57 -4.56
C ALA A 168 16.24 -0.25 -3.91
N TYR A 169 17.36 -0.30 -3.19
CA TYR A 169 18.02 0.87 -2.64
C TYR A 169 19.54 0.71 -2.74
N PHE A 170 20.24 1.83 -2.77
CA PHE A 170 21.68 1.89 -2.57
C PHE A 170 21.98 2.46 -1.18
N ALA A 171 22.94 1.87 -0.49
CA ALA A 171 23.48 2.37 0.77
C ALA A 171 24.98 2.54 0.62
N CYS A 172 25.47 3.77 0.73
CA CYS A 172 26.89 4.06 0.63
C CYS A 172 27.27 5.31 1.43
N GLU A 173 28.57 5.52 1.60
CA GLU A 173 29.06 6.78 2.14
C GLU A 173 28.96 7.86 1.06
N LEU A 174 28.08 8.84 1.26
CA LEU A 174 28.01 10.00 0.38
C LEU A 174 28.99 11.06 0.88
N LYS A 175 29.78 11.62 -0.03
CA LYS A 175 30.86 12.58 0.27
C LYS A 175 30.30 13.98 0.62
N SER A 176 29.34 14.08 1.52
CA SER A 176 28.95 15.35 2.15
C SER A 176 28.18 15.16 3.47
N THR A 177 28.75 15.76 4.52
CA THR A 177 28.17 16.25 5.79
C THR A 177 27.86 15.34 6.98
N ASP A 178 27.95 14.01 6.90
CA ASP A 178 27.90 13.18 8.12
C ASP A 178 28.61 11.82 7.88
N PRO A 179 29.38 11.26 8.83
CA PRO A 179 30.09 9.97 8.64
C PRO A 179 29.16 8.75 8.72
N ASN A 180 27.86 8.94 8.49
CA ASN A 180 26.84 7.90 8.53
C ASN A 180 26.54 7.40 7.12
N TYR A 181 26.13 6.12 7.01
CA TYR A 181 25.61 5.58 5.76
C TYR A 181 24.42 6.42 5.29
N THR A 182 24.45 6.84 4.01
CA THR A 182 23.33 7.53 3.37
C THR A 182 22.62 6.54 2.44
N PHE A 183 21.30 6.62 2.42
CA PHE A 183 20.50 5.83 1.50
C PHE A 183 19.97 6.68 0.33
N ASP A 184 19.83 6.08 -0.84
CA ASP A 184 19.31 6.75 -2.05
C ASP A 184 17.83 7.20 -1.96
N HIS A 185 17.09 6.83 -0.92
CA HIS A 185 15.74 7.34 -0.65
C HIS A 185 15.74 8.58 0.25
N GLU A 186 16.91 8.96 0.81
CA GLU A 186 17.09 10.16 1.63
C GLU A 186 17.53 11.39 0.81
N VAL A 187 17.89 11.19 -0.47
CA VAL A 187 18.49 12.19 -1.38
C VAL A 187 17.58 12.45 -2.59
#